data_AF-A0A654M0K6-F1
#
_entry.id   AF-A0A654M0K6-F1
#
_cell.length_a   1.000
_cell.length_b   1.000
_cell.length_c   1.000
_cell.angle_alpha   90.00
_cell.angle_beta   90.00
_cell.angle_gamma   90.00
#
_symmetry.space_group_name_H-M   'P 1'
#
loop_
_entity.id
_entity.type
_entity.pdbx_description
1 polymer ?
#
loop_
_entity_poly.entity_id
_entity_poly.type
_entity_poly.pdbx_seq_one_letter_code
_entity_poly.pdbx_strand_id
1 'polypeptide(L)'
;MAITLSSSASTTNSLMEEDEMRFRLEKIEECNLLLRRLDGGIHHVKWDGILPLAKYSEKSNIQKKIEIRIESDIEYGRFIYLRKPYITKKIRICGRDSSWIKSWKTEQISELVSKLSFLK
;
A
#
# COMPACT_ATOMS: atom_id res chain seq x y z
N MET A 1 -52.92 -22.90 -2.18
CA MET A 1 -52.51 -21.51 -1.88
C MET A 1 -51.02 -21.42 -2.08
N ALA A 2 -50.56 -20.65 -3.07
CA ALA A 2 -49.15 -20.49 -3.39
C ALA A 2 -48.59 -19.27 -2.66
N ILE A 3 -47.47 -19.43 -1.96
CA ILE A 3 -46.68 -18.32 -1.42
C ILE A 3 -45.43 -18.25 -2.29
N THR A 4 -45.34 -17.23 -3.15
CA THR A 4 -44.11 -16.85 -3.83
C THR A 4 -43.74 -15.46 -3.35
N LEU A 5 -42.80 -15.39 -2.40
CA LEU A 5 -42.10 -14.16 -2.08
C LEU A 5 -40.80 -14.15 -2.85
N SER A 6 -40.82 -13.54 -4.03
CA SER A 6 -39.63 -13.26 -4.83
C SER A 6 -38.80 -12.23 -4.10
N SER A 7 -37.63 -12.64 -3.61
CA SER A 7 -36.63 -11.77 -2.99
C SER A 7 -36.08 -10.78 -4.03
N SER A 8 -36.38 -9.49 -3.85
CA SER A 8 -35.90 -8.39 -4.70
C SER A 8 -35.05 -7.40 -3.91
N ALA A 9 -33.98 -7.89 -3.29
CA ALA A 9 -32.97 -7.04 -2.67
C ALA A 9 -31.60 -7.76 -2.62
N SER A 10 -30.92 -7.89 -3.76
CA SER A 10 -29.54 -8.43 -3.74
C SER A 10 -28.60 -7.95 -4.86
N THR A 11 -29.05 -7.07 -5.77
CA THR A 11 -28.23 -6.61 -6.91
C THR A 11 -27.53 -5.27 -6.65
N THR A 12 -28.05 -4.44 -5.74
CA THR A 12 -27.46 -3.12 -5.43
C THR A 12 -26.21 -3.22 -4.54
N ASN A 13 -26.16 -4.19 -3.62
CA ASN A 13 -25.01 -4.38 -2.74
C ASN A 13 -23.79 -4.90 -3.50
N SER A 14 -23.97 -5.82 -4.46
CA SER A 14 -22.85 -6.38 -5.22
C SER A 14 -22.18 -5.34 -6.13
N LEU A 15 -22.96 -4.42 -6.72
CA LEU A 15 -22.41 -3.37 -7.58
C LEU A 15 -21.60 -2.34 -6.77
N MET A 16 -22.08 -1.95 -5.59
CA MET A 16 -21.34 -1.06 -4.69
C MET A 16 -20.04 -1.70 -4.18
N GLU A 17 -20.07 -3.02 -3.89
CA GLU A 17 -18.87 -3.77 -3.50
C GLU A 17 -17.83 -3.87 -4.63
N GLU A 18 -18.27 -4.04 -5.88
CA GLU A 18 -17.38 -4.05 -7.05
C GLU A 18 -16.69 -2.70 -7.27
N ASP A 19 -17.44 -1.59 -7.18
CA ASP A 19 -16.90 -0.24 -7.35
C ASP A 19 -15.91 0.12 -6.23
N GLU A 20 -16.21 -0.25 -4.99
CA GLU A 20 -15.31 -0.06 -3.85
C GLU A 20 -14.01 -0.89 -4.01
N MET A 21 -14.11 -2.13 -4.49
CA MET A 21 -12.96 -2.98 -4.74
C MET A 21 -12.07 -2.40 -5.85
N ARG A 22 -12.65 -1.88 -6.94
CA ARG A 22 -11.92 -1.21 -8.01
C ARG A 22 -11.18 0.02 -7.52
N PHE A 23 -11.87 0.90 -6.78
CA PHE A 23 -11.27 2.11 -6.20
C PHE A 23 -10.09 1.77 -5.28
N ARG A 24 -10.24 0.73 -4.45
CA ARG A 24 -9.16 0.25 -3.59
C ARG A 24 -7.94 -0.21 -4.37
N LEU A 25 -8.13 -0.99 -5.44
CA LEU A 25 -7.04 -1.47 -6.29
C LEU A 25 -6.29 -0.32 -6.96
N GLU A 26 -7.02 0.67 -7.47
CA GLU A 26 -6.45 1.88 -8.05
C GLU A 26 -5.56 2.63 -7.04
N LYS A 27 -6.03 2.80 -5.80
CA LYS A 27 -5.25 3.45 -4.74
C LYS A 27 -4.00 2.66 -4.35
N ILE A 28 -4.06 1.33 -4.36
CA ILE A 28 -2.89 0.47 -4.13
C ILE A 28 -1.86 0.65 -5.25
N GLU A 29 -2.33 0.69 -6.50
CA GLU A 29 -1.46 0.89 -7.66
C GLU A 29 -0.79 2.27 -7.63
N GLU A 30 -1.57 3.32 -7.39
CA GLU A 30 -1.08 4.70 -7.22
C GLU A 30 -0.03 4.78 -6.11
N CYS A 31 -0.31 4.18 -4.96
CA CYS A 31 0.64 4.13 -3.84
C CYS A 31 1.95 3.44 -4.22
N ASN A 32 1.88 2.28 -4.89
CA ASN A 32 3.08 1.56 -5.33
C ASN A 32 3.91 2.39 -6.33
N LEU A 33 3.23 3.13 -7.21
CA LEU A 33 3.89 3.98 -8.20
C LEU A 33 4.62 5.13 -7.52
N LEU A 34 4.02 5.78 -6.53
CA LEU A 34 4.65 6.83 -5.72
C LEU A 34 5.84 6.29 -4.92
N LEU A 35 5.71 5.15 -4.26
CA LEU A 35 6.79 4.54 -3.50
C LEU A 35 8.02 4.20 -4.35
N ARG A 36 7.82 3.80 -5.63
CA ARG A 36 8.93 3.52 -6.55
C ARG A 36 9.67 4.77 -7.00
N ARG A 37 8.98 5.91 -7.06
CA ARG A 37 9.57 7.21 -7.46
C ARG A 37 10.49 7.79 -6.40
N LEU A 38 10.22 7.51 -5.13
CA LEU A 38 11.04 7.99 -4.02
C LEU A 38 12.50 7.55 -4.16
N ASP A 39 13.40 8.44 -3.75
CA ASP A 39 14.83 8.18 -3.69
C ASP A 39 15.19 7.19 -2.58
N GLY A 40 16.35 6.54 -2.73
CA GLY A 40 16.87 5.61 -1.72
C GLY A 40 17.12 6.33 -0.39
N GLY A 41 16.78 5.68 0.72
CA GLY A 41 16.91 6.26 2.06
C GLY A 41 15.77 5.91 3.00
N ILE A 42 15.68 6.65 4.11
CA ILE A 42 14.64 6.50 5.12
C ILE A 42 13.76 7.76 5.11
N HIS A 43 12.50 7.59 4.72
CA HIS A 43 11.49 8.63 4.68
C HIS A 43 10.54 8.48 5.86
N HIS A 44 10.19 9.59 6.51
CA HIS A 44 9.26 9.59 7.63
C HIS A 44 8.01 10.38 7.27
N VAL A 45 6.89 9.69 7.22
CA VAL A 45 5.59 10.29 6.93
C VAL A 45 4.87 10.58 8.23
N LYS A 46 4.43 11.83 8.46
CA LYS A 46 3.54 12.14 9.59
C LYS A 46 2.18 11.46 9.36
N TRP A 47 1.70 10.74 10.35
CA TRP A 47 0.49 9.93 10.29
C TRP A 47 -0.51 10.43 11.32
N ASP A 48 -1.63 10.99 10.88
CA ASP A 48 -2.58 11.60 11.82
C ASP A 48 -3.73 10.63 12.14
N GLY A 49 -4.01 9.70 11.21
CA GLY A 49 -5.08 8.70 11.29
C GLY A 49 -4.77 7.44 12.11
N ILE A 50 -5.63 6.42 11.91
CA ILE A 50 -5.51 5.11 12.55
C ILE A 50 -4.30 4.39 11.95
N LEU A 51 -3.34 4.00 12.80
CA LEU A 51 -2.19 3.23 12.34
C LEU A 51 -2.66 1.86 11.81
N PRO A 52 -2.05 1.37 10.71
CA PRO A 52 -2.32 0.03 10.22
C PRO A 52 -2.04 -0.98 11.33
N LEU A 53 -3.00 -1.90 11.56
CA LEU A 53 -2.97 -2.90 12.62
C LEU A 53 -1.75 -3.83 12.48
N ALA A 54 -0.64 -3.41 13.07
CA ALA A 54 0.45 -4.26 13.47
C ALA A 54 0.93 -3.75 14.82
N LYS A 55 1.46 -4.68 15.63
CA LYS A 55 2.20 -4.40 16.87
C LYS A 55 3.39 -3.49 16.55
N TYR A 56 3.11 -2.21 16.35
CA TYR A 56 4.12 -1.20 16.25
C TYR A 56 4.68 -1.06 17.65
N SER A 57 5.98 -1.28 17.76
CA SER A 57 6.74 -1.13 19.01
C SER A 57 6.27 0.12 19.75
N GLU A 58 5.86 -0.05 21.00
CA GLU A 58 5.34 1.01 21.89
C GLU A 58 6.24 2.25 21.97
N LYS A 59 7.51 2.14 21.54
CA LYS A 59 8.48 3.24 21.47
C LYS A 59 8.22 4.27 20.36
N SER A 60 7.51 3.96 19.28
CA SER A 60 7.20 4.93 18.22
C SER A 60 5.92 5.74 18.47
N ASN A 61 5.19 5.43 19.55
CA ASN A 61 3.87 6.00 19.84
C ASN A 61 3.93 7.52 20.16
N ILE A 62 5.12 8.05 20.47
CA ILE A 62 5.33 9.46 20.81
C ILE A 62 5.23 10.36 19.56
N GLN A 63 5.46 9.81 18.37
CA GLN A 63 5.26 10.51 17.10
C GLN A 63 4.60 9.53 16.13
N LYS A 64 3.28 9.66 15.93
CA LYS A 64 2.53 8.91 14.92
C LYS A 64 3.15 9.17 13.53
N LYS A 65 4.11 8.34 13.16
CA LYS A 65 4.88 8.45 11.92
C LYS A 65 5.03 7.07 11.31
N ILE A 66 4.98 7.02 9.98
CA ILE A 66 5.26 5.84 9.19
C ILE A 66 6.68 5.97 8.65
N GLU A 67 7.55 5.02 9.01
CA GLU A 67 8.88 4.87 8.41
C GLU A 67 8.75 4.14 7.08
N ILE A 68 9.29 4.71 6.01
CA ILE A 68 9.40 4.09 4.69
C ILE A 68 10.88 4.02 4.35
N ARG A 69 11.43 2.81 4.31
CA ARG A 69 12.82 2.55 3.97
C ARG A 69 12.90 2.04 2.53
N ILE A 70 13.76 2.65 1.73
CA ILE A 70 13.98 2.28 0.33
C ILE A 70 15.45 1.94 0.17
N GLU A 71 15.73 0.66 -0.04
CA GLU A 71 17.06 0.13 -0.32
C GLU A 71 17.15 -0.09 -1.84
N SER A 72 18.13 0.54 -2.47
CA SER A 72 18.38 0.35 -3.91
C SER A 72 19.64 -0.47 -4.09
N ASP A 73 19.49 -1.67 -4.65
CA ASP A 73 20.60 -2.59 -4.94
C ASP A 73 20.86 -2.58 -6.45
N ILE A 74 22.13 -2.68 -6.85
CA ILE A 74 22.52 -2.91 -8.25
C ILE A 74 22.77 -4.41 -8.40
N GLU A 75 21.91 -5.07 -9.16
CA GLU A 75 22.06 -6.48 -9.47
C GLU A 75 22.81 -6.64 -10.80
N TYR A 76 23.92 -7.36 -10.73
CA TYR A 76 24.64 -7.82 -11.91
C TYR A 76 24.09 -9.20 -12.29
N GLY A 77 23.83 -9.43 -13.59
CA GLY A 77 23.43 -10.74 -14.07
C GLY A 77 24.39 -11.82 -13.59
N ARG A 78 23.87 -12.97 -13.15
CA ARG A 78 24.69 -14.13 -12.80
C ARG A 78 25.60 -14.47 -13.98
N PHE A 79 26.86 -14.79 -13.70
CA PHE A 79 27.98 -15.06 -14.63
C PHE A 79 27.67 -15.87 -15.92
N ILE A 80 26.57 -16.62 -15.97
CA ILE A 80 26.15 -17.45 -17.11
C ILE A 80 25.44 -16.62 -18.20
N TYR A 81 24.84 -15.48 -17.86
CA TYR A 81 24.23 -14.55 -18.81
C TYR A 81 24.66 -13.11 -18.48
N LEU A 82 25.49 -12.51 -19.35
CA LEU A 82 25.84 -11.09 -19.34
C LEU A 82 24.59 -10.23 -19.59
N ARG A 83 23.73 -10.09 -18.58
CA ARG A 83 22.67 -9.08 -18.58
C ARG A 83 23.28 -7.76 -18.13
N LYS A 84 22.87 -6.67 -18.79
CA LYS A 84 23.18 -5.30 -18.34
C LYS A 84 22.79 -5.17 -16.86
N PRO A 85 23.60 -4.49 -16.03
CA PRO A 85 23.25 -4.26 -14.63
C PRO A 85 21.87 -3.60 -14.56
N TYR A 86 21.04 -4.05 -13.61
CA TYR A 86 19.72 -3.47 -13.37
C TYR A 86 19.59 -3.08 -11.90
N ILE A 87 18.84 -2.02 -11.63
CA ILE A 87 18.61 -1.49 -10.29
C ILE A 87 17.35 -2.15 -9.73
N THR A 88 17.46 -2.82 -8.59
CA THR A 88 16.31 -3.30 -7.82
C THR A 88 16.07 -2.39 -6.62
N LYS A 89 14.81 -2.02 -6.38
CA LYS A 89 14.41 -1.26 -5.18
C LYS A 89 13.62 -2.17 -4.25
N LYS A 90 14.09 -2.35 -3.02
CA LYS A 90 13.36 -2.98 -1.93
C LYS A 90 12.73 -1.88 -1.08
N ILE A 91 11.40 -1.89 -1.01
CA ILE A 91 10.64 -0.88 -0.26
C ILE A 91 10.06 -1.56 0.97
N ARG A 92 10.39 -1.02 2.15
CA ARG A 92 9.84 -1.46 3.42
C ARG A 92 9.07 -0.34 4.09
N ILE A 93 7.84 -0.60 4.45
CA ILE A 93 6.99 0.27 5.23
C ILE A 93 6.95 -0.31 6.63
N CYS A 94 7.42 0.44 7.61
CA CYS A 94 7.37 0.03 9.02
C CYS A 94 8.15 -1.26 9.30
N GLY A 95 9.26 -1.47 8.58
CA GLY A 95 10.05 -2.72 8.65
C GLY A 95 9.42 -3.92 7.92
N ARG A 96 8.24 -3.77 7.30
CA ARG A 96 7.58 -4.81 6.49
C ARG A 96 7.65 -4.49 5.01
N ASP A 97 7.59 -5.50 4.16
CA ASP A 97 7.55 -5.32 2.71
C ASP A 97 6.36 -4.44 2.27
N SER A 98 6.51 -3.66 1.19
CA SER A 98 5.45 -2.76 0.70
C SER A 98 4.17 -3.49 0.29
N SER A 99 4.23 -4.78 -0.01
CA SER A 99 3.04 -5.62 -0.22
C SER A 99 2.09 -5.66 0.99
N TRP A 100 2.57 -5.33 2.19
CA TRP A 100 1.76 -5.23 3.41
C TRP A 100 0.62 -4.21 3.31
N ILE A 101 0.73 -3.19 2.43
CA ILE A 101 -0.33 -2.20 2.17
C ILE A 101 -1.64 -2.88 1.73
N LYS A 102 -1.58 -4.04 1.08
CA LYS A 102 -2.78 -4.80 0.67
C LYS A 102 -3.68 -5.20 1.84
N SER A 103 -3.14 -5.25 3.07
CA SER A 103 -3.89 -5.57 4.29
C SER A 103 -4.50 -4.35 4.99
N TRP A 104 -4.21 -3.13 4.52
CA TRP A 104 -4.68 -1.89 5.16
C TRP A 104 -6.09 -1.54 4.73
N LYS A 105 -6.80 -0.67 5.45
CA LYS A 105 -8.10 -0.17 4.99
C LYS A 105 -7.94 0.82 3.84
N THR A 106 -9.00 1.00 3.04
CA THR A 106 -8.97 1.87 1.86
C THR A 106 -8.71 3.33 2.23
N GLU A 107 -9.21 3.79 3.39
CA GLU A 107 -8.94 5.16 3.86
C GLU A 107 -7.47 5.35 4.22
N GLN A 108 -6.85 4.32 4.82
CA GLN A 108 -5.43 4.34 5.18
C GLN A 108 -4.54 4.40 3.92
N ILE A 109 -4.90 3.65 2.88
CA ILE A 109 -4.17 3.67 1.60
C ILE A 109 -4.30 5.06 0.95
N SER A 110 -5.50 5.63 0.98
CA SER A 110 -5.76 6.97 0.43
C SER A 110 -5.00 8.07 1.17
N GLU A 111 -4.94 8.01 2.51
CA GLU A 111 -4.13 8.95 3.32
C GLU A 111 -2.64 8.81 2.96
N LEU A 112 -2.14 7.58 2.82
CA LEU A 112 -0.74 7.34 2.45
C LEU A 112 -0.42 7.92 1.07
N VAL A 113 -1.27 7.71 0.07
CA VAL A 113 -1.12 8.30 -1.28
C VAL A 113 -1.05 9.82 -1.20
N SER A 114 -1.97 10.44 -0.46
CA SER A 114 -2.00 11.89 -0.28
C SER A 114 -0.67 12.38 0.30
N LYS A 115 -0.21 11.79 1.40
CA LYS A 115 1.04 12.19 2.06
C LYS A 115 2.28 11.91 1.21
N LEU A 116 2.30 10.81 0.46
CA LEU A 116 3.39 10.46 -0.46
C LEU A 116 3.50 11.41 -1.64
N SER A 117 2.39 11.95 -2.15
CA SER A 117 2.44 12.89 -3.27
C SER A 117 3.18 14.20 -2.94
N PHE A 118 3.28 14.55 -1.65
CA PHE A 118 4.04 15.70 -1.16
C PHE A 118 5.50 15.38 -0.81
N LEU A 119 5.87 14.10 -0.78
CA LEU A 119 7.25 13.66 -0.59
C LEU A 119 7.92 13.59 -1.95
N LYS A 120 8.78 14.57 -2.24
CA LYS A 120 9.67 14.57 -3.41
C LYS A 120 10.94 13.80 -3.09
#